data_AF-G4Z2Q5-F1
#
_entry.id   AF-G4Z2Q5-F1
#
_cell.length_a   1.000
_cell.length_b   1.000
_cell.length_c   1.000
_cell.angle_alpha   90.00
_cell.angle_beta   90.00
_cell.angle_gamma   90.00
#
_symmetry.space_group_name_H-M   'P 1'
#
loop_
_entity.id
_entity.type
_entity.pdbx_description
1 polymer ?
#
loop_
_entity_poly.entity_id
_entity_poly.type
_entity_poly.pdbx_seq_one_letter_code
_entity_poly.pdbx_strand_id
1 'polypeptide(L)'
;DAVGAIFFKTKTNQEGAGPRDPRHLYANPFSPSTCWVTALAIYWACNPRAQPGPLFPGSDPKLCFGKTLGNLLKKDGVAKTYGTHSVRKVVATFACGGSTGGP
;
A
#
# COMPACT_ATOMS: atom_id res chain seq x y z
N ASP A 1 -9.32 -16.20 9.26
CA ASP A 1 -9.98 -15.68 8.06
C ASP A 1 -9.05 -14.67 7.38
N ALA A 2 -9.10 -14.54 6.05
CA ALA A 2 -8.17 -13.72 5.25
C ALA A 2 -8.90 -12.98 4.13
N VAL A 3 -8.42 -11.78 3.79
CA VAL A 3 -8.93 -11.04 2.64
C VAL A 3 -8.02 -11.22 1.44
N GLY A 4 -8.59 -11.65 0.32
CA GLY A 4 -7.88 -11.78 -0.95
C GLY A 4 -7.66 -10.40 -1.59
N ALA A 5 -6.41 -10.09 -1.93
CA ALA A 5 -6.03 -8.88 -2.66
C ALA A 5 -5.35 -9.25 -3.99
N ILE A 6 -5.80 -8.63 -5.07
CA ILE A 6 -5.22 -8.82 -6.40
C ILE A 6 -4.39 -7.58 -6.75
N PHE A 7 -3.10 -7.80 -7.04
CA PHE A 7 -2.20 -6.74 -7.48
C PHE A 7 -2.16 -6.66 -9.01
N PHE A 8 -2.68 -5.57 -9.57
CA PHE A 8 -2.67 -5.34 -11.02
C PHE A 8 -1.28 -5.03 -11.58
N LYS A 9 -0.39 -4.47 -10.74
CA LYS A 9 1.00 -4.18 -11.08
C LYS A 9 1.88 -4.53 -9.90
N THR A 10 2.98 -5.21 -10.19
CA THR A 10 4.06 -5.49 -9.22
C THR A 10 5.40 -5.06 -9.83
N LYS A 11 6.50 -5.19 -9.09
CA LYS A 11 7.84 -4.90 -9.65
C LYS A 11 8.17 -5.82 -10.83
N THR A 12 7.79 -7.09 -10.74
CA THR A 12 8.04 -8.13 -11.77
C THR A 12 6.97 -8.17 -12.85
N ASN A 13 5.80 -7.56 -12.63
CA ASN A 13 4.73 -7.42 -13.61
C ASN A 13 4.35 -5.93 -13.77
N GLN A 14 5.25 -5.14 -14.38
CA GLN A 14 5.10 -3.68 -14.47
C GLN A 14 3.99 -3.23 -15.42
N GLU A 15 3.79 -4.00 -16.48
CA GLU A 15 2.74 -3.77 -17.48
C GLU A 15 1.38 -4.30 -16.99
N GLY A 16 1.39 -5.27 -16.07
CA GLY A 16 0.19 -5.88 -15.52
C GLY A 16 -0.42 -6.94 -16.43
N ALA A 17 0.29 -7.36 -17.49
CA ALA A 17 -0.14 -8.36 -18.45
C ALA A 17 0.08 -9.80 -17.98
N GLY A 18 0.98 -10.02 -16.99
CA GLY A 18 1.24 -11.34 -16.43
C GLY A 18 0.18 -11.84 -15.44
N PRO A 19 0.30 -13.09 -14.96
CA PRO A 19 -0.60 -13.69 -13.97
C PRO A 19 -0.76 -12.83 -12.70
N ARG A 20 -1.95 -12.88 -12.10
CA ARG A 20 -2.34 -12.06 -10.95
C ARG A 20 -2.86 -12.93 -9.83
N ASP A 21 -1.97 -13.71 -9.23
CA ASP A 21 -2.39 -14.59 -8.14
C ASP A 21 -2.83 -13.75 -6.93
N PRO A 22 -4.01 -14.00 -6.37
CA PRO A 22 -4.46 -13.32 -5.16
C PRO A 22 -3.45 -13.51 -4.03
N ARG A 23 -3.25 -12.46 -3.23
CA ARG A 23 -2.50 -12.52 -1.98
C ARG A 23 -3.46 -12.50 -0.81
N HIS A 24 -3.20 -13.32 0.20
CA HIS A 24 -4.01 -13.34 1.42
C HIS A 24 -3.46 -12.30 2.40
N LEU A 25 -4.30 -11.32 2.75
CA LEU A 25 -4.02 -10.33 3.77
C LEU A 25 -4.65 -10.77 5.09
N TYR A 26 -3.82 -10.90 6.11
CA TYR A 26 -4.23 -11.28 7.46
C TYR A 26 -4.22 -10.05 8.38
N ALA A 27 -5.16 -9.99 9.31
CA ALA A 27 -5.12 -9.00 10.37
C ALA A 27 -3.95 -9.30 11.32
N ASN A 28 -3.37 -8.25 11.92
CA ASN A 28 -2.39 -8.37 13.00
C ASN A 28 -2.91 -7.69 14.27
N PRO A 29 -3.84 -8.31 15.02
CA PRO A 29 -4.43 -7.68 16.20
C PRO A 29 -3.42 -7.40 17.32
N PHE A 30 -2.29 -8.12 17.35
CA PHE A 30 -1.24 -7.94 18.35
C PHE A 30 -0.37 -6.71 18.10
N SER A 31 -0.41 -6.14 16.88
CA SER A 31 0.28 -4.90 16.54
C SER A 31 -0.65 -4.00 15.73
N PRO A 32 -1.58 -3.29 16.40
CA PRO A 32 -2.58 -2.45 15.74
C PRO A 32 -1.98 -1.37 14.82
N SER A 33 -0.77 -0.89 15.11
CA SER A 33 -0.05 0.11 14.31
C SER A 33 0.41 -0.41 12.96
N THR A 34 0.58 -1.73 12.82
CA THR A 34 0.97 -2.40 11.55
C THR A 34 -0.17 -3.20 10.93
N CYS A 35 -1.33 -3.25 11.59
CA CYS A 35 -2.51 -3.97 11.14
C CYS A 35 -3.30 -3.19 10.09
N TRP A 36 -3.39 -3.73 8.88
CA TRP A 36 -4.12 -3.09 7.78
C TRP A 36 -5.63 -2.96 8.08
N VAL A 37 -6.24 -3.92 8.79
CA VAL A 37 -7.66 -3.86 9.19
C VAL A 37 -7.90 -2.69 10.12
N THR A 38 -7.03 -2.49 11.12
CA THR A 38 -7.11 -1.35 12.03
C THR A 38 -6.95 -0.04 11.27
N ALA A 39 -6.00 0.04 10.34
CA ALA A 39 -5.81 1.23 9.51
C ALA A 39 -7.05 1.58 8.68
N LEU A 40 -7.72 0.58 8.09
CA LEU A 40 -8.97 0.79 7.34
C LEU A 40 -10.13 1.21 8.24
N ALA A 41 -10.27 0.60 9.42
CA ALA A 41 -11.31 0.97 10.38
C ALA A 41 -11.18 2.44 10.79
N ILE A 42 -9.96 2.89 11.11
CA ILE A 42 -9.68 4.30 11.41
C ILE A 42 -10.01 5.18 10.20
N TYR A 43 -9.60 4.78 9.00
CA TYR A 43 -9.89 5.54 7.78
C TYR A 43 -11.41 5.76 7.59
N TRP A 44 -12.23 4.71 7.71
CA TRP A 44 -13.68 4.86 7.59
C TRP A 44 -14.30 5.66 8.72
N ALA A 45 -13.84 5.49 9.97
CA ALA A 45 -14.31 6.29 11.10
C ALA A 45 -14.04 7.79 10.88
N CYS A 46 -12.91 8.14 10.27
CA CYS A 46 -12.58 9.52 9.93
C CYS A 46 -13.24 10.03 8.64
N ASN A 47 -13.83 9.16 7.81
CA ASN A 47 -14.45 9.51 6.53
C ASN A 47 -15.89 8.95 6.42
N PRO A 48 -16.81 9.33 7.34
CA PRO A 48 -18.15 8.75 7.40
C PRO A 48 -19.05 9.05 6.19
N ARG A 49 -18.66 10.02 5.35
CA ARG A 49 -19.37 10.42 4.13
C ARG A 49 -18.78 9.81 2.86
N ALA A 50 -17.84 8.86 2.99
CA ALA A 50 -17.28 8.16 1.85
C ALA A 50 -18.40 7.49 1.04
N GLN A 51 -18.43 7.79 -0.25
CA GLN A 51 -19.41 7.21 -1.17
C GLN A 51 -18.92 5.85 -1.68
N PRO A 52 -19.83 4.96 -2.13
CA PRO A 52 -19.43 3.74 -2.81
C PRO A 52 -18.49 4.05 -3.98
N GLY A 53 -17.36 3.33 -4.07
CA GLY A 53 -16.36 3.57 -5.10
C GLY A 53 -14.94 3.22 -4.64
N PRO A 54 -13.91 3.79 -5.29
CA PRO A 54 -12.52 3.63 -4.88
C PRO A 54 -12.32 4.06 -3.41
N LEU A 55 -11.58 3.25 -2.65
CA LEU A 55 -11.33 3.50 -1.22
C LEU A 55 -10.71 4.88 -0.97
N PHE A 56 -9.78 5.29 -1.83
CA PHE A 56 -9.14 6.60 -1.76
C PHE A 56 -9.64 7.48 -2.90
N PRO A 57 -10.02 8.74 -2.62
CA PRO A 57 -10.46 9.67 -3.65
C PRO A 57 -9.28 10.07 -4.56
N GLY A 58 -9.59 10.34 -5.83
CA GLY A 58 -8.64 10.81 -6.82
C GLY A 58 -8.55 9.89 -8.05
N SER A 59 -8.15 10.47 -9.18
CA SER A 59 -8.03 9.77 -10.46
C SER A 59 -6.68 9.06 -10.65
N ASP A 60 -5.65 9.46 -9.89
CA ASP A 60 -4.32 8.84 -9.92
C ASP A 60 -3.87 8.40 -8.52
N PRO A 61 -4.13 7.12 -8.16
CA PRO A 61 -3.72 6.56 -6.87
C PRO A 61 -2.20 6.61 -6.62
N LYS A 62 -1.37 6.54 -7.67
CA LYS A 62 0.10 6.58 -7.50
C LYS A 62 0.56 7.97 -7.10
N LEU A 63 0.04 8.99 -7.78
CA LEU A 63 0.34 10.37 -7.46
C LEU A 63 -0.19 10.73 -6.06
N CYS A 64 -1.42 10.32 -5.72
CA CYS A 64 -1.98 10.53 -4.39
C CYS A 64 -1.12 9.86 -3.31
N PHE A 65 -0.76 8.58 -3.48
CA PHE A 65 0.12 7.88 -2.54
C PHE A 65 1.46 8.59 -2.37
N GLY A 66 2.09 9.00 -3.48
CA GLY A 66 3.38 9.68 -3.44
C GLY A 66 3.34 11.03 -2.71
N LYS A 67 2.28 11.83 -2.93
CA LYS A 67 2.08 13.09 -2.22
C LYS A 67 1.87 12.88 -0.73
N THR A 68 0.98 11.97 -0.35
CA THR A 68 0.68 11.68 1.07
C THR A 68 1.91 11.14 1.79
N LEU A 69 2.61 10.17 1.19
CA LEU A 69 3.85 9.63 1.77
C LEU A 69 4.93 10.71 1.90
N GLY A 70 5.11 11.54 0.87
CA GLY A 70 6.07 12.65 0.92
C GLY A 70 5.77 13.65 2.04
N ASN A 71 4.50 13.99 2.25
CA ASN A 71 4.10 14.88 3.35
C ASN A 71 4.31 14.25 4.73
N LEU A 72 4.00 12.96 4.88
CA LEU A 72 4.26 12.20 6.12
C LEU A 72 5.75 12.18 6.45
N LEU A 73 6.59 11.78 5.50
CA LEU A 73 8.04 11.70 5.71
C LEU A 73 8.69 13.06 5.98
N LYS A 74 8.14 14.15 5.43
CA LYS A 74 8.57 15.53 5.74
C LYS A 74 8.25 15.89 7.19
N LYS A 75 7.03 15.56 7.63
CA LYS A 75 6.60 15.78 9.01
C LYS A 75 7.48 15.01 10.01
N ASP A 76 7.87 13.80 9.65
CA ASP A 76 8.71 12.93 10.48
C ASP A 76 10.22 13.23 10.34
N GLY A 77 10.62 14.23 9.54
CA GLY A 77 12.02 14.64 9.37
C GLY A 77 12.89 13.66 8.57
N VAL A 78 12.32 12.62 7.96
CA VAL A 78 13.04 11.52 7.28
C VAL A 78 12.87 11.51 5.76
N ALA A 79 12.32 12.58 5.17
CA ALA A 79 12.08 12.70 3.74
C ALA A 79 13.34 12.57 2.85
N LYS A 80 14.54 12.78 3.40
CA LYS A 80 15.81 12.56 2.69
C LYS A 80 16.26 11.09 2.70
N THR A 81 15.75 10.30 3.63
CA THR A 81 16.15 8.89 3.86
C THR A 81 15.21 7.94 3.14
N TYR A 82 13.91 8.24 3.13
CA TYR A 82 12.89 7.41 2.53
C TYR A 82 12.19 8.14 1.39
N GLY A 83 11.84 7.41 0.35
CA GLY A 83 11.10 7.91 -0.80
C GLY A 83 10.25 6.83 -1.43
N THR A 84 9.29 7.24 -2.25
CA THR A 84 8.40 6.36 -3.01
C THR A 84 9.16 5.30 -3.81
N HIS A 85 10.32 5.68 -4.36
CA HIS A 85 11.17 4.77 -5.13
C HIS A 85 11.77 3.66 -4.24
N SER A 86 12.24 3.98 -3.03
CA SER A 86 12.79 3.01 -2.08
C SER A 86 11.72 2.06 -1.56
N VAL A 87 10.54 2.59 -1.22
CA VAL A 87 9.38 1.79 -0.79
C VAL A 87 8.94 0.80 -1.87
N ARG A 88 8.87 1.26 -3.13
CA ARG A 88 8.51 0.41 -4.27
C ARG A 88 9.54 -0.69 -4.53
N LYS A 89 10.83 -0.39 -4.41
CA LYS A 89 11.92 -1.32 -4.76
C LYS A 89 12.12 -2.45 -3.76
N VAL A 90 11.93 -2.17 -2.47
CA VAL A 90 12.27 -3.11 -1.39
C VAL A 90 11.01 -3.66 -0.75
N VAL A 91 10.33 -2.84 0.06
CA VAL A 91 9.21 -3.29 0.91
C VAL A 91 8.04 -3.81 0.07
N ALA A 92 7.61 -3.07 -0.96
CA ALA A 92 6.49 -3.49 -1.80
C ALA A 92 6.85 -4.72 -2.65
N THR A 93 8.12 -4.89 -3.02
CA THR A 93 8.56 -6.08 -3.77
C THR A 93 8.57 -7.31 -2.89
N PHE A 94 9.07 -7.18 -1.66
CA PHE A 94 9.02 -8.26 -0.68
C PHE A 94 7.58 -8.64 -0.33
N ALA A 95 6.73 -7.66 -0.04
CA ALA A 95 5.33 -7.89 0.31
C ALA A 95 4.53 -8.55 -0.84
N CYS A 96 4.78 -8.16 -2.09
CA CYS A 96 4.05 -8.72 -3.24
C CYS A 96 4.66 -10.00 -3.79
N GLY A 97 5.98 -10.19 -3.70
CA GLY A 97 6.71 -11.25 -4.40
C GLY A 97 7.54 -12.17 -3.50
N GLY A 98 7.58 -11.94 -2.19
CA GLY A 98 8.39 -12.72 -1.24
C GLY A 98 9.90 -12.60 -1.46
N SER A 99 10.35 -11.68 -2.31
CA SER A 99 11.73 -11.57 -2.75
C SER A 99 12.28 -10.17 -2.48
N THR A 100 13.50 -10.13 -1.94
CA THR A 100 14.32 -8.90 -1.84
C THR A 100 15.21 -8.72 -3.07
N GLY A 101 15.14 -9.63 -4.04
CA GLY A 101 15.96 -9.63 -5.25
C GLY A 101 15.85 -8.33 -6.06
N GLY A 102 17.02 -7.83 -6.46
CA GLY A 102 17.13 -6.85 -7.54
C GLY A 102 16.64 -7.43 -8.87
N PRO A 103 16.39 -6.58 -9.88
CA PRO A 103 16.27 -7.06 -11.26
C PRO A 103 17.53 -7.80 -11.72
#